data_AF-A0A4Y1ZFN9-F1
#
_entry.id   AF-A0A4Y1ZFN9-F1
#
_cell.length_a   1.000
_cell.length_b   1.000
_cell.length_c   1.000
_cell.angle_alpha   90.00
_cell.angle_beta   90.00
_cell.angle_gamma   90.00
#
_symmetry.space_group_name_H-M   'P 1'
#
loop_
_entity.id
_entity.type
_entity.pdbx_description
1 polymer ?
#
loop_
_entity_poly.entity_id
_entity_poly.type
_entity_poly.pdbx_seq_one_letter_code
_entity_poly.pdbx_strand_id
1 'polypeptide(L)'
;MIVTASRYKVYNNQLVHYEETDINDLEEGFPSICRGLFNSGSYIMNLNKIRAAQLTIDDFVAFSQMLCTYSKKKDTSNIYFGDQGLLSAAFVGDIKIFNYPHICNLWYMPYNFCIWYYDRMRESPPYQPVIVHFAADIKIKPWDVVYPIPLERFSSKSIHSMRELKMGQAEWYYLWHEYAICTDKILKEIEL
;
A
#
# COMPACT_ATOMS: atom_id res chain seq x y z
N MET A 1 -5.46 7.48 12.36
CA MET A 1 -5.61 6.44 11.30
C MET A 1 -5.21 5.08 11.85
N ILE A 2 -5.75 3.95 11.36
CA ILE A 2 -5.25 2.60 11.71
C ILE A 2 -4.64 1.95 10.47
N VAL A 3 -3.42 1.44 10.58
CA VAL A 3 -2.63 0.94 9.43
C VAL A 3 -1.83 -0.32 9.77
N THR A 4 -1.25 -0.93 8.73
CA THR A 4 -0.17 -1.92 8.83
C THR A 4 1.12 -1.31 8.24
N ALA A 5 2.26 -1.36 8.93
CA ALA A 5 3.32 -0.37 8.68
C ALA A 5 4.77 -0.80 8.95
N SER A 6 5.68 0.01 8.36
CA SER A 6 7.08 0.19 8.73
C SER A 6 7.22 1.39 9.67
N ARG A 7 7.36 1.14 10.97
CA ARG A 7 6.83 2.05 12.01
C ARG A 7 7.87 2.92 12.69
N TYR A 8 9.13 2.72 12.37
CA TYR A 8 10.23 3.10 13.24
C TYR A 8 11.31 3.88 12.49
N LYS A 9 11.78 4.96 13.11
CA LYS A 9 13.07 5.59 12.81
C LYS A 9 14.14 5.03 13.74
N VAL A 10 15.39 5.04 13.29
CA VAL A 10 16.53 4.74 14.16
C VAL A 10 16.94 6.04 14.84
N TYR A 11 16.86 6.10 16.16
CA TYR A 11 17.32 7.23 16.97
C TYR A 11 18.15 6.69 18.12
N ASN A 12 19.39 7.17 18.27
CA ASN A 12 20.34 6.66 19.28
C ASN A 12 20.46 5.13 19.31
N ASN A 13 20.59 4.50 18.13
CA ASN A 13 20.64 3.04 17.94
C ASN A 13 19.40 2.27 18.43
N GLN A 14 18.27 2.95 18.66
CA GLN A 14 17.01 2.34 19.04
C GLN A 14 15.94 2.61 17.98
N LEU A 15 15.02 1.66 17.80
CA LEU A 15 13.84 1.84 16.98
C LEU A 15 12.78 2.59 17.78
N VAL A 16 12.45 3.80 17.35
CA VAL A 16 11.42 4.65 17.98
C VAL A 16 10.35 5.04 16.98
N HIS A 17 9.14 5.33 17.45
CA HIS A 17 8.05 5.78 16.59
C HIS A 17 8.29 7.18 16.04
N TYR A 18 7.67 7.48 14.90
CA TYR A 18 7.56 8.85 14.40
C TYR A 18 6.51 9.61 15.18
N GLU A 19 6.88 10.81 15.62
CA GLU A 19 6.03 11.75 16.34
C GLU A 19 5.62 12.91 15.44
N GLU A 20 4.54 13.62 15.78
CA GLU A 20 4.06 14.77 14.99
C GLU A 20 5.16 15.81 14.76
N THR A 21 5.98 16.07 15.79
CA THR A 21 7.06 17.06 15.74
C THR A 21 8.15 16.73 14.73
N ASP A 22 8.28 15.47 14.30
CA ASP A 22 9.27 15.04 13.31
C ASP A 22 9.02 15.63 11.93
N ILE A 23 7.81 16.15 11.68
CA ILE A 23 7.48 16.89 10.46
C ILE A 23 8.29 18.20 10.32
N ASN A 24 8.80 18.73 11.44
CA ASN A 24 9.59 19.97 11.46
C ASN A 24 11.08 19.72 11.19
N ASP A 25 11.54 18.47 11.29
CA ASP A 25 12.89 18.10 10.86
C ASP A 25 12.90 17.94 9.34
N LEU A 26 13.32 19.01 8.67
CA LEU A 26 13.35 19.09 7.21
C LEU A 26 14.49 18.29 6.57
N GLU A 27 15.45 17.77 7.35
CA GLU A 27 16.59 17.02 6.81
C GLU A 27 16.34 15.51 6.82
N GLU A 28 15.85 14.96 7.94
CA GLU A 28 15.67 13.50 8.08
C GLU A 28 14.21 13.11 8.34
N GLY A 29 13.57 13.75 9.33
CA GLY A 29 12.20 13.43 9.77
C GLY A 29 11.17 13.53 8.64
N PHE A 30 10.95 14.74 8.12
CA PHE A 30 9.95 15.00 7.09
C PHE A 30 10.17 14.19 5.79
N PRO A 31 11.39 14.13 5.21
CA PRO A 31 11.63 13.27 4.06
C PRO A 31 11.33 11.79 4.35
N SER A 32 11.67 11.29 5.54
CA SER A 32 11.42 9.89 5.90
C SER A 32 9.94 9.59 6.13
N ILE A 33 9.20 10.51 6.73
CA ILE A 33 7.74 10.43 6.84
C ILE A 33 7.11 10.36 5.44
N CYS A 34 7.55 11.23 4.53
CA CYS A 34 7.03 11.31 3.17
C CYS A 34 7.43 10.11 2.29
N ARG A 35 8.42 9.28 2.68
CA ARG A 35 8.66 7.97 2.04
C ARG A 35 7.53 6.97 2.28
N GLY A 36 6.72 7.21 3.32
CA GLY A 36 5.61 6.36 3.69
C GLY A 36 5.90 5.62 4.99
N LEU A 37 5.19 6.01 6.05
CA LEU A 37 5.21 5.31 7.34
C LEU A 37 4.44 3.98 7.28
N PHE A 38 3.56 3.83 6.30
CA PHE A 38 2.72 2.65 6.11
C PHE A 38 2.36 2.49 4.64
N ASN A 39 1.83 1.33 4.25
CA ASN A 39 1.34 1.14 2.88
C ASN A 39 -0.10 1.62 2.78
N SER A 40 -0.37 2.58 1.89
CA SER A 40 -1.70 3.17 1.74
C SER A 40 -2.70 2.30 0.95
N GLY A 41 -2.29 1.14 0.45
CA GLY A 41 -3.20 0.19 -0.22
C GLY A 41 -4.33 -0.34 0.66
N SER A 42 -4.18 -0.28 1.99
CA SER A 42 -5.28 -0.50 2.92
C SER A 42 -5.01 0.18 4.26
N TYR A 43 -6.04 0.84 4.78
CA TYR A 43 -6.04 1.52 6.06
C TYR A 43 -7.49 1.74 6.51
N ILE A 44 -7.66 2.07 7.79
CA ILE A 44 -8.96 2.48 8.35
C ILE A 44 -8.83 3.92 8.84
N MET A 45 -9.76 4.76 8.41
CA MET A 45 -9.81 6.18 8.76
C MET A 45 -10.98 6.46 9.69
N ASN A 46 -10.73 7.18 10.79
CA ASN A 46 -11.78 7.60 11.71
C ASN A 46 -12.36 8.93 11.22
N LEU A 47 -13.45 8.86 10.45
CA LEU A 47 -14.11 10.04 9.89
C LEU A 47 -14.70 10.96 10.96
N ASN A 48 -15.08 10.43 12.13
CA ASN A 48 -15.61 11.26 13.22
C ASN A 48 -14.52 12.18 13.79
N LYS A 49 -13.29 11.68 13.92
CA LYS A 49 -12.14 12.51 14.31
C LYS A 49 -11.86 13.61 13.28
N ILE A 50 -11.90 13.28 11.99
CA ILE A 50 -11.69 14.24 10.90
C ILE A 50 -12.76 15.35 10.94
N ARG A 51 -14.03 14.97 11.05
CA ARG A 51 -15.14 15.93 11.17
C ARG A 51 -15.03 16.79 12.43
N ALA A 52 -14.66 16.21 13.57
CA ALA A 52 -14.49 16.95 14.82
C ALA A 52 -13.34 17.96 14.75
N ALA A 53 -12.27 17.64 14.01
CA ALA A 53 -11.17 18.56 13.71
C ALA A 53 -11.50 19.58 12.60
N GLN A 54 -12.72 19.55 12.06
CA GLN A 54 -13.18 20.41 10.96
C GLN A 54 -12.30 20.33 9.70
N LEU A 55 -11.63 19.20 9.50
CA LEU A 55 -10.81 18.97 8.31
C LEU A 55 -11.69 18.60 7.13
N THR A 56 -11.40 19.22 6.00
CA THR A 56 -12.09 19.07 4.71
C THR A 56 -11.15 18.53 3.64
N ILE A 57 -11.69 18.18 2.48
CA ILE A 57 -10.86 17.77 1.32
C ILE A 57 -9.92 18.92 0.91
N ASP A 58 -10.36 20.17 1.00
CA ASP A 58 -9.58 21.34 0.59
C ASP A 58 -8.30 21.47 1.44
N ASP A 59 -8.33 21.10 2.71
CA ASP A 59 -7.16 21.07 3.58
C ASP A 59 -6.12 20.06 3.08
N PHE A 60 -6.55 18.86 2.67
CA PHE A 60 -5.65 17.86 2.09
C PHE A 60 -5.12 18.27 0.72
N VAL A 61 -5.93 18.95 -0.09
CA VAL A 61 -5.50 19.50 -1.39
C VAL A 61 -4.45 20.58 -1.18
N ALA A 62 -4.70 21.55 -0.30
CA ALA A 62 -3.74 22.61 0.04
C ALA A 62 -2.44 22.03 0.59
N PHE A 63 -2.54 21.04 1.49
CA PHE A 63 -1.37 20.35 2.03
C PHE A 63 -0.59 19.63 0.93
N SER A 64 -1.25 18.92 0.01
CA SER A 64 -0.59 18.27 -1.12
C SER A 64 0.18 19.27 -2.01
N GLN A 65 -0.37 20.46 -2.24
CA GLN A 65 0.29 21.52 -3.01
C GLN A 65 1.51 22.09 -2.29
N MET A 66 1.45 22.21 -0.95
CA MET A 66 2.60 22.58 -0.13
C MET A 66 3.72 21.54 -0.24
N LEU A 67 3.39 20.24 -0.14
CA LEU A 67 4.35 19.14 -0.32
C LEU A 67 5.00 19.18 -1.71
N CYS A 68 4.21 19.39 -2.78
CA CYS A 68 4.74 19.51 -4.14
C CYS A 68 5.64 20.74 -4.33
N THR A 69 5.35 21.85 -3.65
CA THR A 69 6.21 23.04 -3.68
C THR A 69 7.52 22.79 -2.95
N TYR A 70 7.46 22.10 -1.82
CA TYR A 70 8.66 21.70 -1.08
C TYR A 70 9.53 20.75 -1.91
N SER A 71 8.93 19.77 -2.59
CA SER A 71 9.64 18.78 -3.39
C SER A 71 10.48 19.38 -4.52
N LYS A 72 9.96 20.43 -5.17
CA LYS A 72 10.64 21.15 -6.25
C LYS A 72 11.86 21.94 -5.79
N LYS A 73 11.96 22.26 -4.50
CA LYS A 73 13.04 23.10 -3.93
C LYS A 73 14.25 22.27 -3.46
N LYS A 74 14.14 20.94 -3.42
CA LYS A 74 15.18 20.03 -2.91
C LYS A 74 15.36 18.87 -3.88
N ASP A 75 16.54 18.25 -3.90
CA ASP A 75 16.70 16.96 -4.56
C ASP A 75 15.93 15.92 -3.74
N THR A 76 14.71 15.63 -4.20
CA THR A 76 13.76 14.74 -3.54
C THR A 76 13.64 13.39 -4.24
N SER A 77 14.67 12.99 -4.97
CA SER A 77 14.78 11.68 -5.64
C SER A 77 14.42 10.47 -4.76
N ASN A 78 14.52 10.63 -3.43
CA ASN A 78 14.17 9.61 -2.44
C ASN A 78 12.85 9.83 -1.68
N ILE A 79 11.96 10.72 -2.12
CA ILE A 79 10.66 10.97 -1.45
C ILE A 79 9.52 10.46 -2.35
N TYR A 80 8.65 9.61 -1.81
CA TYR A 80 7.50 9.08 -2.51
C TYR A 80 6.31 10.05 -2.40
N PHE A 81 6.16 10.95 -3.38
CA PHE A 81 5.05 11.91 -3.45
C PHE A 81 3.75 11.32 -4.01
N GLY A 82 3.35 10.16 -3.49
CA GLY A 82 2.02 9.58 -3.71
C GLY A 82 1.08 9.84 -2.53
N ASP A 83 -0.10 9.24 -2.60
CA ASP A 83 -1.05 9.19 -1.49
C ASP A 83 -0.42 8.61 -0.22
N GLN A 84 0.49 7.64 -0.34
CA GLN A 84 1.22 7.07 0.79
C GLN A 84 2.02 8.11 1.58
N GLY A 85 2.78 8.96 0.89
CA GLY A 85 3.57 10.02 1.52
C GLY A 85 2.68 11.11 2.10
N LEU A 86 1.66 11.54 1.36
CA LEU A 86 0.67 12.51 1.81
C LEU A 86 -0.02 12.07 3.10
N LEU A 87 -0.57 10.84 3.12
CA LEU A 87 -1.28 10.32 4.29
C LEU A 87 -0.33 10.07 5.47
N SER A 88 0.92 9.70 5.19
CA SER A 88 1.92 9.56 6.24
C SER A 88 2.22 10.90 6.91
N ALA A 89 2.40 11.96 6.12
CA ALA A 89 2.64 13.31 6.63
C ALA A 89 1.40 13.93 7.29
N ALA A 90 0.21 13.69 6.75
CA ALA A 90 -1.03 14.27 7.27
C ALA A 90 -1.47 13.64 8.62
N PHE A 91 -1.01 12.43 8.92
CA PHE A 91 -1.43 11.69 10.11
C PHE A 91 -0.27 11.26 11.02
N VAL A 92 0.96 11.71 10.79
CA VAL A 92 2.10 11.41 11.67
C VAL A 92 1.77 11.81 13.12
N GLY A 93 2.13 10.96 14.09
CA GLY A 93 1.71 11.08 15.49
C GLY A 93 0.28 10.56 15.79
N ASP A 94 -0.60 10.48 14.79
CA ASP A 94 -2.00 10.06 14.92
C ASP A 94 -2.29 8.68 14.27
N ILE A 95 -1.22 7.97 13.89
CA ILE A 95 -1.27 6.63 13.33
C ILE A 95 -1.24 5.59 14.45
N LYS A 96 -2.32 4.82 14.57
CA LYS A 96 -2.36 3.58 15.34
C LYS A 96 -2.00 2.43 14.42
N ILE A 97 -1.26 1.47 14.96
CA ILE A 97 -0.69 0.45 14.11
C ILE A 97 -1.10 -0.94 14.58
N PHE A 98 -1.80 -1.65 13.70
CA PHE A 98 -2.28 -2.99 14.00
C PHE A 98 -1.10 -3.97 13.91
N ASN A 99 -0.67 -4.57 15.02
CA ASN A 99 0.51 -5.46 15.05
C ASN A 99 0.13 -6.91 15.33
N TYR A 100 0.90 -7.83 14.78
CA TYR A 100 0.95 -9.24 15.18
C TYR A 100 2.36 -9.53 15.73
N PRO A 101 2.57 -9.47 17.06
CA PRO A 101 3.91 -9.54 17.66
C PRO A 101 4.70 -10.82 17.37
N HIS A 102 4.04 -11.90 16.95
CA HIS A 102 4.67 -13.17 16.60
C HIS A 102 5.15 -13.23 15.14
N ILE A 103 4.83 -12.23 14.31
CA ILE A 103 5.21 -12.15 12.90
C ILE A 103 6.14 -10.93 12.75
N CYS A 104 7.34 -11.03 13.32
CA CYS A 104 8.26 -9.88 13.46
C CYS A 104 8.85 -9.39 12.13
N ASN A 105 8.84 -10.21 11.08
CA ASN A 105 9.68 -10.00 9.90
C ASN A 105 8.97 -9.44 8.66
N LEU A 106 7.65 -9.22 8.69
CA LEU A 106 6.91 -8.95 7.46
C LEU A 106 6.03 -7.70 7.55
N TRP A 107 6.50 -6.68 6.86
CA TRP A 107 5.80 -5.44 6.58
C TRP A 107 4.44 -5.74 5.95
N TYR A 108 3.38 -5.06 6.41
CA TYR A 108 2.06 -5.04 5.78
C TYR A 108 1.14 -6.27 6.02
N MET A 109 1.28 -7.00 7.12
CA MET A 109 0.49 -8.23 7.40
C MET A 109 -0.55 -8.16 8.52
N PRO A 110 -1.65 -8.93 8.44
CA PRO A 110 -2.17 -9.72 7.30
C PRO A 110 -3.14 -8.92 6.41
N TYR A 111 -3.43 -7.68 6.78
CA TYR A 111 -4.46 -6.84 6.16
C TYR A 111 -3.96 -6.01 4.99
N ASN A 112 -2.73 -6.21 4.52
CA ASN A 112 -2.18 -5.54 3.34
C ASN A 112 -1.06 -6.39 2.70
N PHE A 113 -1.30 -7.69 2.51
CA PHE A 113 -0.29 -8.63 2.03
C PHE A 113 0.14 -8.28 0.61
N CYS A 114 1.30 -7.64 0.48
CA CYS A 114 1.82 -7.27 -0.82
C CYS A 114 2.57 -8.43 -1.50
N ILE A 115 2.23 -8.72 -2.76
CA ILE A 115 2.77 -9.88 -3.49
C ILE A 115 4.28 -9.79 -3.80
N TRP A 116 4.89 -8.60 -3.70
CA TRP A 116 6.34 -8.44 -3.77
C TRP A 116 7.07 -9.05 -2.56
N TYR A 117 6.34 -9.58 -1.57
CA TYR A 117 6.86 -10.52 -0.58
C TYR A 117 7.74 -11.62 -1.22
N TYR A 118 7.30 -12.16 -2.36
CA TYR A 118 8.01 -13.19 -3.11
C TYR A 118 9.25 -12.67 -3.87
N ASP A 119 9.56 -11.38 -3.77
CA ASP A 119 10.83 -10.83 -4.26
C ASP A 119 12.00 -11.19 -3.35
N ARG A 120 11.70 -11.45 -2.06
CA ARG A 120 12.70 -11.73 -1.02
C ARG A 120 12.54 -13.13 -0.44
N MET A 121 11.31 -13.63 -0.42
CA MET A 121 10.95 -14.89 0.21
C MET A 121 10.55 -15.91 -0.86
N ARG A 122 10.83 -17.19 -0.63
CA ARG A 122 10.46 -18.28 -1.55
C ARG A 122 9.33 -19.17 -1.02
N GLU A 123 9.04 -19.05 0.26
CA GLU A 123 8.05 -19.85 0.99
C GLU A 123 6.80 -19.03 1.24
N SER A 124 5.64 -19.69 1.29
CA SER A 124 4.38 -19.05 1.68
C SER A 124 4.48 -18.40 3.06
N PRO A 125 3.77 -17.28 3.28
CA PRO A 125 3.78 -16.62 4.59
C PRO A 125 3.31 -17.57 5.71
N PRO A 126 3.84 -17.48 6.93
CA PRO A 126 3.44 -18.30 8.07
C PRO A 126 2.10 -17.86 8.70
N TYR A 127 1.25 -17.19 7.92
CA TYR A 127 -0.08 -16.70 8.30
C TYR A 127 -0.96 -16.69 7.04
N GLN A 128 -2.27 -16.61 7.22
CA GLN A 128 -3.22 -16.44 6.12
C GLN A 128 -3.43 -14.94 5.84
N PRO A 129 -3.06 -14.43 4.65
CA PRO A 129 -3.42 -13.09 4.23
C PRO A 129 -4.94 -12.87 4.26
N VAL A 130 -5.38 -11.72 4.79
CA VAL A 130 -6.79 -11.32 4.76
C VAL A 130 -7.08 -10.41 3.57
N ILE A 131 -6.12 -9.55 3.22
CA ILE A 131 -6.20 -8.68 2.05
C ILE A 131 -4.92 -8.89 1.24
N VAL A 132 -5.09 -9.28 -0.03
CA VAL A 132 -3.99 -9.44 -0.98
C VAL A 132 -3.87 -8.16 -1.81
N HIS A 133 -2.68 -7.57 -1.82
CA HIS A 133 -2.39 -6.32 -2.51
C HIS A 133 -1.39 -6.54 -3.65
N PHE A 134 -1.88 -6.42 -4.89
CA PHE A 134 -1.08 -6.42 -6.10
C PHE A 134 -0.48 -5.02 -6.35
N ALA A 135 0.42 -4.58 -5.47
CA ALA A 135 1.00 -3.22 -5.46
C ALA A 135 1.84 -2.89 -6.72
N ALA A 136 2.06 -1.59 -6.95
CA ALA A 136 2.65 -1.03 -8.19
C ALA A 136 4.08 -1.47 -8.51
N ASP A 137 4.88 -1.86 -7.51
CA ASP A 137 6.25 -2.36 -7.73
C ASP A 137 6.29 -3.65 -8.56
N ILE A 138 5.15 -4.34 -8.65
CA ILE A 138 4.95 -5.45 -9.58
C ILE A 138 4.46 -4.87 -10.91
N LYS A 139 5.33 -4.89 -11.91
CA LYS A 139 5.04 -4.42 -13.28
C LYS A 139 3.90 -5.16 -13.97
N ILE A 140 3.56 -6.36 -13.48
CA ILE A 140 2.56 -7.25 -14.07
C ILE A 140 1.32 -7.22 -13.16
N LYS A 141 0.21 -6.61 -13.59
CA LYS A 141 -1.05 -6.70 -12.81
C LYS A 141 -1.79 -8.00 -13.12
N PRO A 142 -2.66 -8.46 -12.22
CA PRO A 142 -3.40 -9.70 -12.43
C PRO A 142 -4.21 -9.72 -13.73
N TRP A 143 -4.78 -8.59 -14.14
CA TRP A 143 -5.55 -8.47 -15.39
C TRP A 143 -4.69 -8.35 -16.66
N ASP A 144 -3.36 -8.26 -16.53
CA ASP A 144 -2.42 -8.19 -17.66
C ASP A 144 -1.82 -9.57 -17.98
N VAL A 145 -2.25 -10.63 -17.30
CA VAL A 145 -1.72 -12.00 -17.42
C VAL A 145 -2.64 -12.90 -18.24
N VAL A 146 -2.05 -13.77 -19.05
CA VAL A 146 -2.76 -14.81 -19.80
C VAL A 146 -3.11 -15.99 -18.89
N TYR A 147 -4.41 -16.20 -18.69
CA TYR A 147 -4.97 -17.33 -17.96
C TYR A 147 -5.56 -18.41 -18.89
N PRO A 148 -5.73 -19.66 -18.40
CA PRO A 148 -6.35 -20.73 -19.17
C PRO A 148 -7.79 -20.46 -19.61
N ILE A 149 -8.57 -19.74 -18.79
CA ILE A 149 -9.93 -19.34 -19.09
C ILE A 149 -9.92 -17.85 -19.43
N PRO A 150 -9.97 -17.47 -20.71
CA PRO A 150 -9.93 -16.05 -21.07
C PRO A 150 -11.22 -15.35 -20.62
N LEU A 151 -11.06 -14.13 -20.12
CA LEU A 151 -12.17 -13.22 -19.82
C LEU A 151 -12.14 -12.08 -20.84
N GLU A 152 -13.21 -11.91 -21.62
CA GLU A 152 -13.28 -10.90 -22.68
C GLU A 152 -12.96 -9.48 -22.18
N ARG A 153 -13.40 -9.15 -20.96
CA ARG A 153 -13.12 -7.87 -20.29
C ARG A 153 -11.62 -7.57 -20.13
N PHE A 154 -10.77 -8.60 -20.13
CA PHE A 154 -9.32 -8.49 -19.92
C PHE A 154 -8.48 -8.99 -21.11
N SER A 155 -9.12 -9.51 -22.16
CA SER A 155 -8.43 -10.17 -23.29
C SER A 155 -7.54 -9.21 -24.09
N SER A 156 -7.92 -7.93 -24.21
CA SER A 156 -7.13 -6.92 -24.92
C SER A 156 -5.90 -6.42 -24.15
N LYS A 157 -5.78 -6.76 -22.86
CA LYS A 157 -4.68 -6.32 -21.97
C LYS A 157 -3.76 -7.45 -21.52
N SER A 158 -4.16 -8.72 -21.74
CA SER A 158 -3.42 -9.89 -21.29
C SER A 158 -2.21 -10.13 -22.19
N ILE A 159 -1.05 -9.59 -21.80
CA ILE A 159 0.20 -9.66 -22.58
C ILE A 159 1.31 -10.47 -21.88
N HIS A 160 1.16 -10.75 -20.59
CA HIS A 160 2.18 -11.44 -19.80
C HIS A 160 1.87 -12.92 -19.60
N SER A 161 2.90 -13.76 -19.66
CA SER A 161 2.81 -15.17 -19.30
C SER A 161 2.86 -15.36 -17.79
N MET A 162 2.11 -16.33 -17.25
CA MET A 162 2.27 -16.80 -15.86
C MET A 162 3.71 -17.23 -15.54
N ARG A 163 4.51 -17.58 -16.55
CA ARG A 163 5.94 -17.95 -16.38
C ARG A 163 6.85 -16.76 -16.03
N GLU A 164 6.40 -15.53 -16.25
CA GLU A 164 7.13 -14.31 -15.87
C GLU A 164 7.00 -14.01 -14.37
N LEU A 165 6.03 -14.62 -13.70
CA LEU A 165 5.80 -14.45 -12.27
C LEU A 165 6.88 -15.16 -11.45
N LYS A 166 7.20 -14.61 -10.28
CA LYS A 166 8.13 -15.24 -9.34
C LYS A 166 7.49 -16.47 -8.69
N MET A 167 8.34 -17.37 -8.20
CA MET A 167 7.90 -18.54 -7.44
C MET A 167 7.02 -18.11 -6.27
N GLY A 168 5.85 -18.74 -6.13
CA GLY A 168 4.85 -18.41 -5.10
C GLY A 168 3.87 -17.30 -5.48
N GLN A 169 4.11 -16.51 -6.53
CA GLN A 169 3.15 -15.47 -6.97
C GLN A 169 1.96 -16.05 -7.74
N ALA A 170 2.19 -17.09 -8.54
CA ALA A 170 1.18 -17.65 -9.45
C ALA A 170 -0.12 -18.08 -8.74
N GLU A 171 -0.03 -18.62 -7.53
CA GLU A 171 -1.20 -19.02 -6.72
C GLU A 171 -2.16 -17.84 -6.50
N TRP A 172 -1.63 -16.67 -6.14
CA TRP A 172 -2.43 -15.47 -5.90
C TRP A 172 -3.03 -14.89 -7.18
N TYR A 173 -2.33 -15.01 -8.31
CA TYR A 173 -2.86 -14.59 -9.61
C TYR A 173 -4.01 -15.50 -10.05
N TYR A 174 -3.89 -16.81 -9.86
CA TYR A 174 -5.00 -17.74 -10.08
C TYR A 174 -6.18 -17.44 -9.17
N LEU A 175 -5.95 -17.17 -7.88
CA LEU A 175 -7.01 -16.77 -6.96
C LEU A 175 -7.73 -15.50 -7.44
N TRP A 176 -6.99 -14.47 -7.86
CA TRP A 176 -7.60 -13.26 -8.44
C TRP A 176 -8.45 -13.61 -9.67
N HIS A 177 -7.96 -14.49 -10.53
CA HIS A 177 -8.66 -14.90 -11.75
C HIS A 177 -9.95 -15.68 -11.46
N GLU A 178 -9.96 -16.56 -10.45
CA GLU A 178 -11.18 -17.24 -9.99
C GLU A 178 -12.24 -16.23 -9.53
N TYR A 179 -11.83 -15.22 -8.75
CA TYR A 179 -12.73 -14.12 -8.35
C TYR A 179 -13.21 -13.30 -9.55
N ALA A 180 -12.35 -13.07 -10.55
CA ALA A 180 -12.71 -12.38 -11.77
C ALA A 180 -13.76 -13.15 -12.58
N ILE A 181 -13.63 -14.48 -12.70
CA ILE A 181 -14.63 -15.35 -13.34
C ILE A 181 -15.96 -15.28 -12.60
N CYS A 182 -15.93 -15.41 -11.26
CA CYS A 182 -17.14 -15.34 -10.44
C CYS A 182 -17.84 -13.99 -10.60
N THR A 183 -17.06 -12.90 -10.62
CA THR A 183 -17.58 -11.54 -10.80
C THR A 183 -18.21 -11.37 -12.20
N ASP A 184 -17.55 -11.84 -13.26
CA ASP A 184 -18.08 -11.75 -14.62
C ASP A 184 -19.40 -12.51 -14.78
N LYS A 185 -19.51 -13.68 -14.15
CA LYS A 185 -20.76 -14.45 -14.11
C LYS A 185 -21.89 -13.66 -13.43
N ILE A 186 -21.64 -13.11 -12.24
CA ILE A 186 -22.64 -12.34 -11.49
C ILE A 186 -23.06 -11.09 -12.27
N LEU A 187 -22.12 -10.37 -12.89
CA LEU A 187 -22.44 -9.17 -13.67
C LEU A 187 -23.34 -9.49 -14.87
N LYS A 188 -23.09 -10.60 -15.57
CA LYS A 188 -23.97 -11.09 -16.66
C LYS A 188 -25.37 -11.47 -16.18
N GLU A 189 -25.51 -11.92 -14.94
CA GLU A 189 -26.82 -12.22 -14.34
C GLU A 189 -27.58 -10.95 -13.91
N ILE A 190 -26.86 -9.86 -13.58
CA ILE A 190 -27.44 -8.56 -13.18
C ILE A 190 -27.76 -7.67 -14.40
N GLU A 191 -27.05 -7.82 -15.50
CA GLU A 191 -27.28 -7.05 -16.76
C GLU A 191 -28.46 -7.59 -17.60
N LEU A 192 -29.34 -8.41 -17.00
CA LEU A 192 -30.64 -8.88 -17.53
C LEU A 192 -31.81 -8.12 -16.89
#